data_AF-A0A6G7BWL8-F1
#
_entry.id   AF-A0A6G7BWL8-F1
#
_cell.length_a   1.000
_cell.length_b   1.000
_cell.length_c   1.000
_cell.angle_alpha   90.00
_cell.angle_beta   90.00
_cell.angle_gamma   90.00
#
_symmetry.space_group_name_H-M   'P 1'
#
loop_
_entity.id
_entity.type
_entity.pdbx_description
1 polymer ?
#
loop_
_entity_poly.entity_id
_entity_poly.type
_entity_poly.pdbx_seq_one_letter_code
_entity_poly.pdbx_strand_id
1 'polypeptide(L)'
;MERIPPGVCEKCPFSYGNPIDFGEKIANDSEMDGFLVFAPSIFRDKSNYENIDTGAGYNIYIKGIYPIYAAEIDVISKLGLEKFWKHPAFDLYNIHRERISV
;
A
#
# COMPACT_ATOMS: atom_id res chain seq x y z
N MET A 1 -27.76 -10.75 -12.31
CA MET A 1 -26.52 -9.99 -12.07
C MET A 1 -26.92 -8.80 -11.21
N GLU A 2 -26.82 -8.91 -9.89
CA GLU A 2 -27.14 -7.82 -8.97
C GLU A 2 -26.13 -6.69 -9.14
N ARG A 3 -26.62 -5.46 -9.24
CA ARG A 3 -25.76 -4.28 -9.33
C ARG A 3 -25.24 -3.94 -7.94
N ILE A 4 -23.92 -3.84 -7.80
CA ILE A 4 -23.26 -3.40 -6.57
C ILE A 4 -23.73 -1.96 -6.25
N PRO A 5 -24.12 -1.64 -5.00
CA PRO A 5 -24.57 -0.30 -4.63
C PRO A 5 -23.46 0.74 -4.88
N PRO A 6 -23.81 1.96 -5.32
CA PRO A 6 -22.84 3.06 -5.38
C PRO A 6 -22.25 3.28 -3.98
N GLY A 7 -20.92 3.20 -3.87
CA GLY A 7 -20.18 3.33 -2.60
C GLY A 7 -19.65 2.03 -2.01
N VAL A 8 -20.00 0.86 -2.56
CA VAL A 8 -19.43 -0.43 -2.12
C VAL A 8 -18.33 -0.86 -3.10
N CYS A 9 -17.08 -0.73 -2.66
CA CYS A 9 -15.94 -1.30 -3.39
C CYS A 9 -15.65 -2.69 -2.80
N GLU A 10 -16.12 -3.76 -3.45
CA GLU A 10 -15.91 -5.15 -2.97
C GLU A 10 -14.43 -5.54 -2.85
N LYS A 11 -13.54 -4.83 -3.55
CA LYS A 11 -12.08 -4.92 -3.44
C LYS A 11 -11.46 -3.53 -3.56
N CYS A 12 -11.53 -2.73 -2.49
CA CYS A 12 -10.86 -1.44 -2.47
C CYS A 12 -9.33 -1.64 -2.56
N PRO A 13 -8.66 -1.18 -3.62
CA PRO A 13 -7.22 -1.36 -3.78
C PRO A 13 -6.44 -0.59 -2.70
N PHE A 14 -7.06 0.41 -2.07
CA PHE A 14 -6.48 1.26 -1.02
C PHE A 14 -6.72 0.74 0.41
N SER A 15 -7.08 -0.53 0.56
CA SER A 15 -7.13 -1.19 1.86
C SER A 15 -5.73 -1.63 2.32
N TYR A 16 -5.51 -1.67 3.63
CA TYR A 16 -4.24 -2.14 4.19
C TYR A 16 -3.87 -3.52 3.69
N GLY A 17 -2.62 -3.66 3.24
CA GLY A 17 -2.07 -4.94 2.81
C GLY A 17 -2.57 -5.43 1.46
N ASN A 18 -3.35 -4.62 0.73
CA ASN A 18 -3.61 -4.85 -0.67
C ASN A 18 -2.53 -4.15 -1.49
N PRO A 19 -1.58 -4.89 -2.08
CA PRO A 19 -0.71 -4.30 -3.07
C PRO A 19 -1.46 -4.06 -4.38
N ILE A 20 -0.97 -3.10 -5.16
CA ILE A 20 -1.53 -2.67 -6.43
C ILE A 20 -0.47 -2.90 -7.50
N ASP A 21 -0.80 -3.69 -8.51
CA ASP A 21 -0.02 -3.76 -9.74
C ASP A 21 -0.31 -2.50 -10.57
N PHE A 22 0.69 -1.65 -10.77
CA PHE A 22 0.51 -0.40 -11.52
C PHE A 22 0.62 -0.64 -13.04
N GLY A 23 1.29 -1.72 -13.46
CA GLY A 23 1.45 -2.12 -14.85
C GLY A 23 2.48 -1.32 -15.65
N GLU A 24 3.09 -0.29 -15.05
CA GLU A 24 4.17 0.50 -15.64
C GLU A 24 5.08 1.09 -14.56
N LYS A 25 6.19 1.72 -14.96
CA LYS A 25 7.09 2.39 -14.01
C LYS A 25 6.38 3.56 -13.34
N ILE A 26 6.49 3.64 -12.02
CA ILE A 26 5.93 4.75 -11.23
C ILE A 26 6.65 6.07 -11.53
N ALA A 27 7.96 6.01 -11.80
CA ALA A 27 8.80 7.15 -12.12
C ALA A 27 9.94 6.75 -13.07
N ASN A 28 10.49 7.71 -13.81
CA ASN A 28 11.52 7.45 -14.83
C ASN A 28 12.86 6.96 -14.25
N ASP A 29 13.14 7.30 -13.00
CA ASP A 29 14.36 6.97 -12.26
C ASP A 29 14.22 5.74 -11.35
N SER A 30 13.08 5.04 -11.39
CA SER A 30 12.88 3.80 -10.64
C SER A 30 12.43 2.66 -11.54
N GLU A 31 12.83 1.45 -11.18
CA GLU A 31 12.34 0.21 -11.79
C GLU A 31 11.08 -0.32 -11.08
N MET A 32 10.57 0.39 -10.08
CA MET A 32 9.37 0.02 -9.33
C MET A 32 8.10 0.31 -10.12
N ASP A 33 7.23 -0.70 -10.18
CA ASP A 33 6.04 -0.80 -11.04
C ASP A 33 4.79 -1.28 -10.28
N GLY A 34 4.82 -1.22 -8.94
CA GLY A 34 3.67 -1.53 -8.10
C GLY A 34 3.65 -0.72 -6.81
N PHE A 35 2.54 -0.79 -6.09
CA PHE A 35 2.38 -0.11 -4.81
C PHE A 35 2.01 -1.07 -3.69
N LEU A 36 2.46 -0.75 -2.48
CA LEU A 36 1.98 -1.33 -1.24
C LEU A 36 1.22 -0.28 -0.44
N VAL A 37 -0.01 -0.61 -0.04
CA VAL A 37 -0.82 0.26 0.81
C VAL A 37 -0.62 -0.12 2.28
N PHE A 38 -0.07 0.82 3.04
CA PHE A 38 0.27 0.61 4.45
C PHE A 38 0.09 1.88 5.32
N ALA A 39 0.47 1.81 6.59
CA ALA A 39 0.30 2.93 7.51
C ALA A 39 1.25 4.07 7.09
N PRO A 40 0.84 5.34 7.11
CA PRO A 40 1.75 6.44 6.77
C PRO A 40 2.95 6.47 7.73
N SER A 41 4.16 6.55 7.19
CA SER A 41 5.42 6.48 7.95
C SER A 41 5.68 7.74 8.78
N ILE A 42 5.01 8.85 8.45
CA ILE A 42 5.25 10.17 9.04
C ILE A 42 4.47 10.42 10.33
N PHE A 43 3.40 9.64 10.59
CA PHE A 43 2.58 9.80 11.79
C PHE A 43 3.01 8.82 12.86
N ARG A 44 3.10 9.32 14.11
CA ARG A 44 3.44 8.49 15.27
C ARG A 44 2.22 7.79 15.84
N ASP A 45 1.09 8.50 15.91
CA ASP A 45 -0.13 8.00 16.53
C ASP A 45 -1.18 7.63 15.49
N LYS A 46 -1.81 6.46 15.68
CA LYS A 46 -2.85 5.93 14.78
C LYS A 46 -4.03 6.89 14.58
N SER A 47 -4.39 7.63 15.63
CA SER A 47 -5.44 8.65 15.59
C SER A 47 -5.14 9.82 14.64
N ASN A 48 -3.89 10.00 14.20
CA ASN A 48 -3.54 11.05 13.24
C ASN A 48 -3.85 10.66 11.78
N TYR A 49 -4.13 9.38 11.50
CA TYR A 49 -4.39 8.90 10.14
C TYR A 49 -5.58 7.93 10.02
N GLU A 50 -6.28 7.63 11.11
CA GLU A 50 -7.50 6.83 11.10
C GLU A 50 -8.63 7.53 11.84
N ASN A 51 -9.86 7.33 11.36
CA ASN A 51 -11.07 7.85 11.98
C ASN A 51 -11.01 9.35 12.28
N ILE A 52 -10.43 10.13 11.36
CA ILE A 52 -10.34 11.58 11.51
C ILE A 52 -11.74 12.15 11.30
N ASP A 53 -12.33 12.68 12.37
CA ASP A 53 -13.60 13.38 12.33
C ASP A 53 -13.37 14.85 11.92
N THR A 54 -14.09 15.29 10.89
CA THR A 54 -14.05 16.66 10.39
C THR A 54 -15.36 17.41 10.63
N GLY A 55 -16.34 16.78 11.27
CA GLY A 55 -17.71 17.30 11.41
C GLY A 55 -18.55 17.19 10.13
N ALA A 56 -18.01 16.60 9.04
CA ALA A 56 -18.70 16.47 7.76
C ALA A 56 -19.67 15.27 7.66
N GLY A 57 -19.87 14.53 8.77
CA GLY A 57 -20.74 13.35 8.82
C GLY A 57 -20.10 12.07 8.26
N TYR A 58 -18.79 12.07 8.02
CA TYR A 58 -18.00 10.90 7.68
C TYR A 58 -16.57 11.02 8.22
N ASN A 59 -15.92 9.87 8.39
CA ASN A 59 -14.55 9.78 8.86
C ASN A 59 -13.56 9.76 7.69
N ILE A 60 -12.41 10.42 7.87
CA ILE A 60 -11.30 10.39 6.92
C ILE A 60 -10.24 9.37 7.40
N TYR A 61 -9.70 8.62 6.44
CA TYR A 61 -8.56 7.74 6.64
C TYR A 61 -7.45 8.16 5.68
N ILE A 62 -6.25 8.36 6.22
CA ILE A 62 -5.05 8.64 5.45
C ILE A 62 -4.23 7.35 5.35
N LYS A 63 -3.84 6.98 4.12
CA LYS A 63 -3.04 5.78 3.85
C LYS A 63 -1.70 6.16 3.27
N GLY A 64 -0.67 5.42 3.64
CA GLY A 64 0.62 5.44 2.96
C GLY A 64 0.57 4.53 1.74
N ILE A 65 1.12 5.01 0.63
CA ILE A 65 1.27 4.24 -0.61
C ILE A 65 2.77 4.25 -0.92
N TYR A 66 3.36 3.05 -0.94
CA TYR A 66 4.82 2.88 -1.05
C TYR A 66 5.18 2.15 -2.33
N PRO A 67 6.10 2.68 -3.15
CA PRO A 67 6.60 1.96 -4.32
C PRO A 67 7.20 0.60 -3.95
N ILE A 68 6.83 -0.42 -4.72
CA ILE A 68 7.38 -1.77 -4.69
C ILE A 68 7.59 -2.25 -6.13
N TYR A 69 8.29 -3.37 -6.29
CA TYR A 69 8.25 -4.09 -7.55
C TYR A 69 6.97 -4.93 -7.60
N ALA A 70 6.23 -4.94 -8.71
CA ALA A 70 5.01 -5.74 -8.88
C ALA A 70 5.28 -7.24 -8.66
N ALA A 71 6.48 -7.71 -9.04
CA ALA A 71 6.93 -9.07 -8.74
C ALA A 71 7.01 -9.39 -7.22
N GLU A 72 7.10 -8.39 -6.35
CA GLU A 72 7.06 -8.57 -4.89
C GLU A 72 5.65 -8.84 -4.35
N ILE A 73 4.60 -8.66 -5.15
CA ILE A 73 3.22 -9.00 -4.77
C ILE A 73 3.12 -10.50 -4.43
N ASP A 74 3.72 -11.35 -5.26
CA ASP A 74 3.80 -12.79 -5.01
C ASP A 74 4.64 -13.13 -3.78
N VAL A 75 5.68 -12.34 -3.52
CA VAL A 75 6.53 -12.48 -2.34
C VAL A 75 5.76 -12.12 -1.07
N ILE A 76 5.01 -11.02 -1.08
CA ILE A 76 4.11 -10.60 0.01
C ILE A 76 3.05 -11.67 0.27
N SER A 77 2.47 -12.27 -0.78
CA SER A 77 1.49 -13.36 -0.66
C SER A 77 2.09 -14.59 0.05
N LYS A 78 3.36 -14.92 -0.23
CA LYS A 78 4.05 -16.09 0.35
C LYS A 78 4.61 -15.85 1.74
N LEU A 79 5.29 -14.73 1.95
CA LEU A 79 5.96 -14.40 3.22
C LEU A 79 4.99 -13.82 4.25
N GLY A 80 3.92 -13.19 3.80
CA GLY A 80 3.05 -12.34 4.59
C GLY A 80 3.59 -10.91 4.71
N LEU A 81 2.65 -9.96 4.78
CA LEU A 81 2.94 -8.52 4.79
C LEU A 81 3.91 -8.09 5.90
N GLU A 82 3.73 -8.59 7.12
CA GLU A 82 4.58 -8.19 8.24
C GLU A 82 6.04 -8.58 8.03
N LYS A 83 6.29 -9.78 7.49
CA LYS A 83 7.66 -10.26 7.22
C LYS A 83 8.30 -9.49 6.08
N PHE A 84 7.53 -9.19 5.03
CA PHE A 84 7.99 -8.35 3.93
C PHE A 84 8.35 -6.94 4.42
N TRP A 85 7.47 -6.31 5.20
CA TRP A 85 7.69 -4.96 5.74
C TRP A 85 8.91 -4.86 6.66
N LYS A 86 9.20 -5.92 7.43
CA LYS A 86 10.36 -6.00 8.33
C LYS A 86 11.61 -6.59 7.66
N HIS A 87 11.57 -6.86 6.36
CA HIS A 87 12.68 -7.47 5.65
C HIS A 87 13.89 -6.51 5.62
N PRO A 88 15.13 -6.96 5.87
CA PRO A 88 16.29 -6.07 5.96
C PRO A 88 16.62 -5.32 4.67
N ALA A 89 16.21 -5.87 3.51
CA ALA A 89 16.33 -5.21 2.21
C ALA A 89 15.13 -4.32 1.86
N PHE A 90 14.10 -4.25 2.71
CA PHE A 90 12.96 -3.35 2.50
C PHE A 90 13.29 -1.97 3.10
N ASP A 91 13.50 -1.00 2.23
CA ASP A 91 13.66 0.41 2.59
C ASP A 91 12.62 1.24 1.83
N LEU A 92 11.68 1.82 2.59
CA LEU A 92 10.54 2.54 2.03
C LEU A 92 10.93 3.84 1.31
N TYR A 93 12.10 4.41 1.60
CA TYR A 93 12.57 5.67 1.03
C TYR A 93 13.60 5.47 -0.10
N ASN A 94 14.09 4.25 -0.30
CA ASN A 94 15.08 3.96 -1.33
C ASN A 94 14.43 3.40 -2.60
N ILE A 95 14.25 4.27 -3.60
CA ILE A 95 13.68 3.92 -4.91
C ILE A 95 14.56 3.01 -5.77
N HIS A 96 15.79 2.76 -5.32
CA HIS A 96 16.77 1.87 -5.97
C HIS A 96 17.11 0.65 -5.10
N ARG A 97 16.35 0.37 -4.03
CA ARG A 97 16.59 -0.83 -3.22
C ARG A 97 16.52 -2.09 -4.09
N GLU A 98 17.26 -3.11 -3.67
CA GLU A 98 17.18 -4.41 -4.30
C GLU A 98 15.77 -5.00 -4.13
N ARG A 99 15.30 -5.64 -5.20
CA ARG A 99 14.04 -6.37 -5.18
C ARG A 99 14.16 -7.58 -4.25
N ILE A 100 13.18 -7.76 -3.37
CA ILE A 100 13.10 -8.91 -2.48
C ILE A 100 12.52 -10.09 -3.27
N SER A 101 13.16 -11.26 -3.15
CA SER A 101 12.69 -12.52 -3.72
C SER A 101 12.66 -13.62 -2.66
N VAL A 102 11.84 -14.66 -2.90
CA VAL A 102 11.83 -15.90 -2.11
C VAL A 102 12.83 -16.92 -2.63
#